data_AF-A0A1H8BTH8-F1
#
_entry.id   AF-A0A1H8BTH8-F1
#
_cell.length_a   1.000
_cell.length_b   1.000
_cell.length_c   1.000
_cell.angle_alpha   90.00
_cell.angle_beta   90.00
_cell.angle_gamma   90.00
#
_symmetry.space_group_name_H-M   'P 1'
#
loop_
_entity.id
_entity.type
_entity.pdbx_description
1 polymer ?
#
loop_
_entity_poly.entity_id
_entity_poly.type
_entity_poly.pdbx_seq_one_letter_code
_entity_poly.pdbx_strand_id
1 'polypeptide(L)'
;MNAPKARPADSTAPAPTRARLVALPGGLAPGDASARPLQLGRATRRRLAAAVGALIGSGADLSDAAQLLRIVVTAKANHRDGCTARTRVPELARWMGVGVSTVDKALAELRSAEALTTRERRAASGAVTGLDCTVPGLSAAHAPGADPLALTRAELATLLRVLEQLFGPGWDHRDGTRTEAGMLAARTGRGAATDRLALLALVLQARADGRVRLCGGAVDTRVGRPAATVARLIGGSVHAGARVLARLQ
;
A
#
# COMPACT_ATOMS: atom_id res chain seq x y z
N MET A 1 2.14 16.28 76.92
CA MET A 1 2.44 15.10 76.07
C MET A 1 1.79 15.31 74.72
N ASN A 2 2.54 15.85 73.75
CA ASN A 2 2.07 16.08 72.38
C ASN A 2 2.76 15.07 71.46
N ALA A 3 1.99 14.19 70.83
CA ALA A 3 2.47 13.21 69.88
C ALA A 3 2.88 13.86 68.55
N PRO A 4 3.95 13.39 67.89
CA PRO A 4 4.39 13.94 66.61
C PRO A 4 3.50 13.48 65.44
N LYS A 5 3.24 14.42 64.54
CA LYS A 5 2.46 14.28 63.30
C LYS A 5 3.26 13.49 62.25
N ALA A 6 2.76 12.33 61.84
CA ALA A 6 3.37 11.52 60.78
C ALA A 6 3.22 12.17 59.40
N ARG A 7 4.31 12.18 58.61
CA ARG A 7 4.31 12.53 57.18
C ARG A 7 3.61 11.44 56.36
N PRO A 8 2.83 11.76 55.32
CA PRO A 8 2.39 10.77 54.36
C PRO A 8 3.60 10.31 53.51
N ALA A 9 3.70 8.99 53.34
CA ALA A 9 4.73 8.33 52.54
C ALA A 9 4.50 8.58 51.04
N ASP A 10 5.60 8.85 50.33
CA ASP A 10 5.67 8.86 48.88
C ASP A 10 5.25 7.48 48.32
N SER A 11 4.06 7.41 47.72
CA SER A 11 3.64 6.26 46.93
C SER A 11 4.12 6.47 45.49
N THR A 12 5.36 6.07 45.21
CA THR A 12 5.88 5.97 43.84
C THR A 12 5.24 4.75 43.16
N ALA A 13 4.22 5.00 42.34
CA ALA A 13 3.64 3.99 41.47
C ALA A 13 4.69 3.55 40.41
N PRO A 14 4.93 2.25 40.21
CA PRO A 14 5.87 1.79 39.19
C PRO A 14 5.32 2.05 37.79
N ALA A 15 6.17 2.56 36.90
CA ALA A 15 5.86 2.82 35.50
C ALA A 15 5.43 1.53 34.76
N PRO A 16 4.47 1.59 33.83
CA PRO A 16 4.00 0.41 33.11
C PRO A 16 5.12 -0.18 32.26
N THR A 17 5.48 -1.42 32.58
CA THR A 17 6.45 -2.22 31.84
C THR A 17 5.91 -2.48 30.44
N ARG A 18 6.60 -1.95 29.42
CA ARG A 18 6.25 -2.17 28.01
C ARG A 18 6.21 -3.68 27.74
N ALA A 19 5.04 -4.20 27.42
CA ALA A 19 4.87 -5.56 26.91
C ALA A 19 5.75 -5.72 25.66
N ARG A 20 6.80 -6.53 25.82
CA ARG A 20 7.78 -6.81 24.76
C ARG A 20 7.18 -7.95 23.93
N LEU A 21 6.72 -7.64 22.72
CA LEU A 21 6.31 -8.67 21.77
C LEU A 21 7.54 -9.53 21.42
N VAL A 22 7.50 -10.79 21.84
CA VAL A 22 8.52 -11.79 21.59
C VAL A 22 8.33 -12.32 20.18
N ALA A 23 9.38 -12.27 19.35
CA ALA A 23 9.40 -12.95 18.07
C ALA A 23 9.50 -14.47 18.30
N LEU A 24 8.59 -15.24 17.70
CA LEU A 24 8.69 -16.70 17.69
C LEU A 24 9.92 -17.13 16.86
N PRO A 25 10.72 -18.11 17.32
CA PRO A 25 11.93 -18.53 16.63
C PRO A 25 11.60 -19.14 15.28
N GLY A 26 12.31 -18.66 14.26
CA GLY A 26 12.20 -19.12 12.89
C GLY A 26 12.92 -20.45 12.69
N GLY A 27 12.21 -21.36 12.03
CA GLY A 27 12.76 -22.52 11.35
C GLY A 27 11.63 -23.15 10.56
N LEU A 28 11.58 -22.95 9.24
CA LEU A 28 10.59 -23.62 8.39
C LEU A 28 11.25 -24.19 7.15
N ALA A 29 10.88 -25.44 6.91
CA ALA A 29 11.27 -26.31 5.82
C ALA A 29 10.98 -25.70 4.43
N PRO A 30 11.68 -26.15 3.38
CA PRO A 30 11.54 -25.59 2.04
C PRO A 30 10.21 -26.03 1.42
N GLY A 31 9.19 -25.17 1.51
CA GLY A 31 7.87 -25.37 0.91
C GLY A 31 6.91 -24.18 1.02
N ASP A 32 7.10 -23.28 1.99
CA ASP A 32 6.07 -22.30 2.41
C ASP A 32 6.27 -20.85 1.91
N ALA A 33 7.18 -20.59 0.98
CA ALA A 33 7.46 -19.22 0.52
C ALA A 33 6.24 -18.52 -0.13
N SER A 34 5.22 -19.28 -0.56
CA SER A 34 3.96 -18.76 -1.10
C SER A 34 2.91 -18.44 -0.02
N ALA A 35 3.09 -18.85 1.23
CA ALA A 35 2.09 -18.71 2.29
C ALA A 35 2.15 -17.35 3.02
N ARG A 36 3.21 -16.55 2.82
CA ARG A 36 3.39 -15.27 3.53
C ARG A 36 3.87 -14.16 2.59
N PRO A 37 2.97 -13.54 1.80
CA PRO A 37 3.33 -12.53 0.79
C PRO A 37 4.06 -11.31 1.35
N LEU A 38 3.90 -11.03 2.65
CA LEU A 38 4.60 -9.95 3.35
C LEU A 38 6.04 -10.33 3.76
N GLN A 39 6.41 -11.61 3.75
CA GLN A 39 7.78 -12.08 3.96
C GLN A 39 8.60 -12.00 2.67
N LEU A 40 8.69 -10.79 2.12
CA LEU A 40 9.47 -10.52 0.91
C LEU A 40 10.97 -10.63 1.19
N GLY A 41 11.69 -11.37 0.35
CA GLY A 41 13.15 -11.33 0.31
C GLY A 41 13.67 -9.90 0.05
N ARG A 42 14.88 -9.60 0.54
CA ARG A 42 15.46 -8.24 0.47
C ARG A 42 15.54 -7.69 -0.96
N ALA A 43 15.89 -8.53 -1.93
CA ALA A 43 16.00 -8.15 -3.33
C ALA A 43 14.62 -7.80 -3.92
N THR A 44 13.65 -8.70 -3.80
CA THR A 44 12.27 -8.49 -4.26
C THR A 44 11.64 -7.25 -3.60
N ARG A 45 11.82 -7.07 -2.30
CA ARG A 45 11.32 -5.90 -1.58
C ARG A 45 11.89 -4.60 -2.14
N ARG A 46 13.22 -4.53 -2.35
CA ARG A 46 13.87 -3.37 -2.95
C ARG A 46 13.38 -3.09 -4.37
N ARG A 47 13.20 -4.15 -5.16
CA ARG A 47 12.67 -4.03 -6.53
C ARG A 47 11.27 -3.44 -6.55
N LEU A 48 10.36 -3.98 -5.73
CA LEU A 48 8.98 -3.49 -5.63
C LEU A 48 8.93 -2.08 -5.03
N ALA A 49 9.77 -1.78 -4.03
CA ALA A 49 9.91 -0.42 -3.47
C ALA A 49 10.38 0.59 -4.52
N ALA A 50 11.34 0.22 -5.37
CA ALA A 50 11.80 1.08 -6.46
C ALA A 50 10.70 1.33 -7.49
N ALA A 51 9.95 0.28 -7.87
CA ALA A 51 8.83 0.40 -8.82
C ALA A 51 7.71 1.30 -8.27
N VAL A 52 7.25 1.05 -7.03
CA VAL A 52 6.23 1.87 -6.38
C VAL A 52 6.73 3.29 -6.14
N GLY A 53 7.99 3.46 -5.75
CA GLY A 53 8.61 4.78 -5.60
C GLY A 53 8.67 5.56 -6.91
N ALA A 54 9.01 4.91 -8.03
CA ALA A 54 8.94 5.52 -9.36
C ALA A 54 7.50 5.88 -9.73
N LEU A 55 6.53 5.02 -9.39
CA LEU A 55 5.12 5.31 -9.64
C LEU A 55 4.62 6.52 -8.81
N ILE A 56 5.05 6.67 -7.57
CA ILE A 56 4.67 7.83 -6.75
C ILE A 56 5.40 9.08 -7.24
N GLY A 57 6.72 8.98 -7.47
CA GLY A 57 7.57 10.11 -7.86
C GLY A 57 7.18 10.73 -9.20
N SER A 58 6.86 9.92 -10.21
CA SER A 58 6.44 10.43 -11.53
C SER A 58 5.00 10.94 -11.57
N GLY A 59 4.30 10.94 -10.43
CA GLY A 59 2.91 11.36 -10.28
C GLY A 59 2.71 12.19 -9.02
N ALA A 60 3.71 12.94 -8.58
CA ALA A 60 3.68 13.68 -7.31
C ALA A 60 2.52 14.68 -7.22
N ASP A 61 2.06 15.22 -8.36
CA ASP A 61 0.91 16.13 -8.43
C ASP A 61 -0.45 15.42 -8.47
N LEU A 62 -0.46 14.09 -8.57
CA LEU A 62 -1.67 13.29 -8.58
C LEU A 62 -2.21 13.12 -7.16
N SER A 63 -3.54 13.06 -7.04
CA SER A 63 -4.22 12.68 -5.81
C SER A 63 -3.81 11.28 -5.33
N ASP A 64 -3.84 11.04 -4.01
CA ASP A 64 -3.57 9.72 -3.44
C ASP A 64 -4.46 8.62 -4.05
N ALA A 65 -5.69 8.97 -4.43
CA ALA A 65 -6.61 8.07 -5.10
C ALA A 65 -6.13 7.70 -6.50
N ALA A 66 -5.69 8.68 -7.31
CA ALA A 66 -5.09 8.45 -8.62
C ALA A 66 -3.78 7.65 -8.53
N GLN A 67 -2.89 7.98 -7.59
CA GLN A 67 -1.65 7.22 -7.38
C GLN A 67 -1.92 5.76 -6.99
N LEU A 68 -2.83 5.53 -6.05
CA LEU A 68 -3.20 4.17 -5.64
C LEU A 68 -3.85 3.39 -6.79
N LEU A 69 -4.75 4.02 -7.55
CA LEU A 69 -5.38 3.39 -8.72
C LEU A 69 -4.32 2.95 -9.72
N ARG A 70 -3.35 3.82 -10.02
CA ARG A 70 -2.25 3.51 -10.93
C ARG A 70 -1.45 2.29 -10.47
N ILE A 71 -1.13 2.20 -9.17
CA ILE A 71 -0.43 1.06 -8.57
C ILE A 71 -1.27 -0.23 -8.66
N VAL A 72 -2.57 -0.18 -8.37
CA VAL A 72 -3.47 -1.33 -8.48
C VAL A 72 -3.56 -1.83 -9.92
N VAL A 73 -3.69 -0.91 -10.89
CA VAL A 73 -3.68 -1.25 -12.32
C VAL A 73 -2.35 -1.88 -12.71
N THR A 74 -1.22 -1.29 -12.31
CA THR A 74 0.11 -1.88 -12.55
C THR A 74 0.20 -3.30 -12.01
N ALA A 75 -0.21 -3.55 -10.76
CA ALA A 75 -0.15 -4.89 -10.18
C ALA A 75 -1.04 -5.92 -10.89
N LYS A 76 -2.20 -5.48 -11.41
CA LYS A 76 -3.14 -6.32 -12.17
C LYS A 76 -2.76 -6.46 -13.65
N ALA A 77 -1.70 -5.80 -14.11
CA ALA A 77 -1.28 -5.84 -15.50
C ALA A 77 -0.92 -7.26 -15.93
N ASN A 78 -1.44 -7.69 -17.08
CA ASN A 78 -1.07 -8.94 -17.69
C ASN A 78 0.18 -8.75 -18.54
N HIS A 79 1.32 -9.24 -18.05
CA HIS A 79 2.61 -9.17 -18.76
C HIS A 79 2.58 -9.76 -20.18
N ARG A 80 1.69 -10.72 -20.47
CA ARG A 80 1.59 -11.34 -21.81
C ARG A 80 0.69 -10.56 -22.78
N ASP A 81 -0.11 -9.63 -22.26
CA ASP A 81 -1.12 -8.87 -23.01
C ASP A 81 -0.78 -7.38 -22.94
N GLY A 82 0.42 -7.03 -23.40
CA GLY A 82 0.89 -5.63 -23.46
C GLY A 82 0.89 -4.89 -22.11
N CYS A 83 1.00 -5.61 -20.99
CA CYS A 83 0.86 -5.05 -19.64
C CYS A 83 -0.50 -4.36 -19.39
N THR A 84 -1.56 -4.83 -20.05
CA THR A 84 -2.93 -4.35 -19.85
C THR A 84 -3.59 -5.06 -18.66
N ALA A 85 -4.23 -4.27 -17.79
CA ALA A 85 -5.07 -4.76 -16.70
C ALA A 85 -6.53 -4.75 -17.10
N ARG A 86 -7.20 -5.89 -16.94
CA ARG A 86 -8.63 -6.03 -17.20
C ARG A 86 -9.40 -5.90 -15.89
N THR A 87 -10.28 -4.92 -15.79
CA THR A 87 -11.01 -4.60 -14.54
C THR A 87 -12.39 -4.02 -14.81
N ARG A 88 -13.10 -3.61 -13.75
CA ARG A 88 -14.33 -2.81 -13.77
C ARG A 88 -14.24 -1.68 -12.74
N VAL A 89 -14.96 -0.58 -12.96
CA VAL A 89 -14.98 0.55 -12.02
C VAL A 89 -15.40 0.14 -10.60
N PRO A 90 -16.45 -0.68 -10.39
CA PRO A 90 -16.82 -1.14 -9.05
C PRO A 90 -15.73 -2.01 -8.39
N GLU A 91 -14.95 -2.76 -9.17
CA GLU A 91 -13.84 -3.54 -8.64
C GLU A 91 -12.71 -2.62 -8.14
N LEU A 92 -12.33 -1.62 -8.95
CA LEU A 92 -11.35 -0.60 -8.54
C LEU A 92 -11.80 0.16 -7.29
N ALA A 93 -13.09 0.50 -7.20
CA ALA A 93 -13.67 1.14 -6.03
C ALA A 93 -13.46 0.31 -4.75
N ARG A 94 -13.68 -1.01 -4.82
CA ARG A 94 -13.44 -1.95 -3.71
C ARG A 94 -11.97 -2.04 -3.33
N TRP A 95 -11.06 -2.14 -4.31
CA TRP A 95 -9.61 -2.13 -4.07
C TRP A 95 -9.15 -0.87 -3.33
N MET A 96 -9.69 0.28 -3.71
CA MET A 96 -9.32 1.57 -3.15
C MET A 96 -10.05 1.91 -1.85
N GLY A 97 -11.14 1.22 -1.52
CA GLY A 97 -12.02 1.54 -0.40
C GLY A 97 -12.78 2.86 -0.57
N VAL A 98 -13.10 3.25 -1.80
CA VAL A 98 -13.79 4.50 -2.12
C VAL A 98 -15.03 4.24 -2.98
N GLY A 99 -15.86 5.26 -3.18
CA GLY A 99 -17.02 5.17 -4.07
C GLY A 99 -16.63 5.29 -5.55
N VAL A 100 -17.52 4.82 -6.44
CA VAL A 100 -17.37 4.87 -7.91
C VAL A 100 -17.02 6.27 -8.41
N SER A 101 -17.70 7.30 -7.92
CA SER A 101 -17.45 8.69 -8.33
C SER A 101 -16.03 9.18 -8.01
N THR A 102 -15.37 8.61 -6.99
CA THR A 102 -13.96 8.91 -6.69
C THR A 102 -13.03 8.21 -7.68
N VAL A 103 -13.38 6.99 -8.10
CA VAL A 103 -12.64 6.26 -9.14
C VAL A 103 -12.75 6.98 -10.47
N ASP A 104 -13.93 7.45 -10.87
CA ASP A 104 -14.11 8.17 -12.13
C ASP A 104 -13.26 9.45 -12.19
N LYS A 105 -13.21 10.20 -11.08
CA LYS A 105 -12.33 11.37 -10.94
C LYS A 105 -10.85 10.99 -11.05
N ALA A 106 -10.43 9.94 -10.35
CA ALA A 106 -9.06 9.44 -10.40
C ALA A 106 -8.67 8.95 -11.81
N LEU A 107 -9.58 8.28 -12.53
CA LEU A 107 -9.37 7.86 -13.91
C LEU A 107 -9.31 9.06 -14.87
N ALA A 108 -10.11 10.11 -14.66
CA ALA A 108 -10.02 11.34 -15.44
C ALA A 108 -8.69 12.04 -15.22
N GLU A 109 -8.28 12.19 -13.95
CA GLU A 109 -7.01 12.79 -13.55
C GLU A 109 -5.80 12.05 -14.16
N LEU A 110 -5.77 10.72 -14.07
CA LEU A 110 -4.70 9.91 -14.66
C LEU A 110 -4.64 10.01 -16.18
N ARG A 111 -5.79 10.13 -16.86
CA ARG A 111 -5.83 10.33 -18.31
C ARG A 111 -5.30 11.71 -18.70
N SER A 112 -5.71 12.75 -17.99
CA SER A 112 -5.22 14.12 -18.22
C SER A 112 -3.71 14.25 -17.99
N ALA A 113 -3.16 13.49 -17.05
CA ALA A 113 -1.73 13.43 -16.79
C ALA A 113 -0.97 12.42 -17.66
N GLU A 114 -1.63 11.79 -18.65
CA GLU A 114 -1.07 10.73 -19.50
C GLU A 114 -0.45 9.54 -18.73
N ALA A 115 -0.83 9.39 -17.46
CA ALA A 115 -0.32 8.37 -16.55
C ALA A 115 -1.08 7.04 -16.68
N LEU A 116 -2.22 7.04 -17.38
CA LEU A 116 -3.04 5.86 -17.65
C LEU A 116 -3.80 6.03 -18.96
N THR A 117 -3.79 5.00 -19.80
CA THR A 117 -4.72 4.85 -20.92
C THR A 117 -5.83 3.87 -20.55
N THR A 118 -7.06 4.18 -20.96
CA THR A 118 -8.23 3.34 -20.68
C THR A 118 -9.03 3.10 -21.95
N ARG A 119 -9.45 1.86 -22.17
CA ARG A 119 -10.37 1.47 -23.23
C ARG A 119 -11.55 0.72 -22.64
N GLU A 120 -12.76 1.11 -23.01
CA GLU A 120 -13.95 0.38 -22.59
C GLU A 120 -14.06 -0.95 -23.35
N ARG A 121 -14.32 -2.02 -22.61
CA ARG A 121 -14.77 -3.28 -23.19
C ARG A 121 -16.28 -3.28 -23.24
N ARG A 122 -16.84 -3.58 -24.40
CA ARG A 122 -18.29 -3.61 -24.65
C ARG A 122 -18.73 -5.00 -25.10
N ALA A 123 -19.92 -5.41 -24.68
CA ALA A 123 -20.58 -6.60 -25.20
C ALA A 123 -21.09 -6.36 -26.63
N ALA A 124 -21.52 -7.43 -27.32
CA ALA A 124 -22.18 -7.33 -28.62
C ALA A 124 -23.44 -6.44 -28.60
N SER A 125 -24.10 -6.33 -27.44
CA SER A 125 -25.24 -5.42 -27.21
C SER A 125 -24.86 -3.94 -27.06
N GLY A 126 -23.56 -3.59 -27.09
CA GLY A 126 -23.06 -2.24 -26.87
C GLY A 126 -22.87 -1.85 -25.40
N ALA A 127 -23.35 -2.67 -24.45
CA ALA A 127 -23.21 -2.42 -23.01
C ALA A 127 -21.74 -2.51 -22.56
N VAL A 128 -21.29 -1.56 -21.73
CA VAL A 128 -19.92 -1.57 -21.15
C VAL A 128 -19.81 -2.71 -20.13
N THR A 129 -18.90 -3.65 -20.37
CA THR A 129 -18.66 -4.84 -19.54
C THR A 129 -17.40 -4.74 -18.70
N GLY A 130 -16.53 -3.75 -18.98
CA GLY A 130 -15.36 -3.45 -18.18
C GLY A 130 -14.41 -2.46 -18.83
N LEU A 131 -13.22 -2.37 -18.27
CA LEU A 131 -12.15 -1.48 -18.69
C LEU A 131 -10.86 -2.28 -18.92
N ASP A 132 -10.19 -1.97 -20.01
CA ASP A 132 -8.79 -2.27 -20.26
C ASP A 132 -7.99 -1.03 -19.85
N CYS A 133 -7.10 -1.19 -18.88
CA CYS A 133 -6.29 -0.10 -18.33
C CYS A 133 -4.81 -0.42 -18.57
N THR A 134 -4.06 0.53 -19.10
CA THR A 134 -2.63 0.36 -19.38
C THR A 134 -1.85 1.56 -18.83
N VAL A 135 -0.76 1.27 -18.11
CA VAL A 135 0.18 2.31 -17.64
C VAL A 135 1.29 2.44 -18.69
N PRO A 136 1.43 3.59 -19.37
CA PRO A 136 2.38 3.74 -20.48
C PRO A 136 3.81 3.38 -20.11
N GLY A 137 4.31 3.85 -18.96
CA GLY A 137 5.67 3.55 -18.49
C GLY A 137 5.94 2.06 -18.27
N LEU A 138 4.95 1.30 -17.81
CA LEU A 138 5.06 -0.16 -17.65
C LEU A 138 5.11 -0.88 -19.01
N SER A 139 4.41 -0.34 -20.01
CA SER A 139 4.33 -0.94 -21.35
C SER A 139 5.57 -0.61 -22.18
N ALA A 140 6.09 0.62 -22.03
CA ALA A 140 7.29 1.10 -22.72
C ALA A 140 8.57 0.45 -22.16
N ALA A 141 8.60 0.08 -20.88
CA ALA A 141 9.73 -0.58 -20.24
C ALA A 141 9.94 -2.05 -20.68
N HIS A 142 9.52 -2.43 -21.90
CA HIS A 142 9.53 -3.81 -22.44
C HIS A 142 10.93 -4.30 -22.85
N ALA A 143 11.90 -4.14 -21.95
CA ALA A 143 13.17 -4.87 -21.94
C ALA A 143 13.61 -5.05 -20.47
N PRO A 144 14.05 -6.25 -20.04
CA PRO A 144 14.62 -6.44 -18.71
C PRO A 144 15.86 -5.55 -18.56
N GLY A 145 15.83 -4.62 -17.60
CA GLY A 145 16.86 -3.59 -17.44
C GLY A 145 16.63 -2.66 -16.23
N ALA A 146 17.43 -1.58 -16.13
CA ALA A 146 17.51 -0.70 -14.97
C ALA A 146 16.25 0.16 -14.69
N ASP A 147 15.23 0.11 -15.55
CA ASP A 147 13.99 0.85 -15.35
C ASP A 147 13.18 0.27 -14.16
N PRO A 148 12.84 1.08 -13.14
CA PRO A 148 12.02 0.65 -12.03
C PRO A 148 10.67 0.02 -12.44
N LEU A 149 10.11 0.33 -13.61
CA LEU A 149 8.85 -0.22 -14.11
C LEU A 149 9.03 -1.45 -15.01
N ALA A 150 10.26 -1.87 -15.36
CA ALA A 150 10.52 -3.12 -16.08
C ALA A 150 10.30 -4.36 -15.18
N LEU A 151 9.07 -4.55 -14.70
CA LEU A 151 8.68 -5.62 -13.79
C LEU A 151 8.42 -6.91 -14.57
N THR A 152 9.03 -7.99 -14.11
CA THR A 152 8.74 -9.33 -14.62
C THR A 152 7.34 -9.79 -14.22
N ARG A 153 6.83 -10.82 -14.90
CA ARG A 153 5.57 -11.49 -14.53
C ARG A 153 5.55 -11.92 -13.05
N ALA A 154 6.66 -12.44 -12.53
CA ALA A 154 6.74 -12.90 -11.15
C ALA A 154 6.69 -11.73 -10.15
N GLU A 155 7.33 -10.61 -10.48
CA GLU A 155 7.30 -9.40 -9.65
C GLU A 155 5.92 -8.74 -9.65
N LEU A 156 5.23 -8.68 -10.80
CA LEU A 156 3.83 -8.23 -10.88
C LEU A 156 2.90 -9.10 -10.03
N ALA A 157 3.02 -10.43 -10.15
CA ALA A 157 2.25 -11.36 -9.33
C ALA A 157 2.55 -11.20 -7.83
N THR A 158 3.82 -10.95 -7.48
CA THR A 158 4.23 -10.70 -6.09
C THR A 158 3.64 -9.38 -5.58
N LEU A 159 3.70 -8.31 -6.38
CA LEU A 159 3.10 -7.03 -6.04
C LEU A 159 1.59 -7.20 -5.80
N LEU A 160 0.89 -7.88 -6.70
CA LEU A 160 -0.54 -8.14 -6.56
C LEU A 160 -0.86 -8.88 -5.26
N ARG A 161 -0.12 -9.93 -4.92
CA ARG A 161 -0.26 -10.67 -3.65
C ARG A 161 0.02 -9.81 -2.42
N VAL A 162 0.96 -8.86 -2.51
CA VAL A 162 1.17 -7.88 -1.43
C VAL A 162 -0.07 -7.00 -1.30
N LEU A 163 -0.58 -6.43 -2.40
CA LEU A 163 -1.79 -5.58 -2.34
C LEU A 163 -3.00 -6.35 -1.81
N GLU A 164 -3.15 -7.62 -2.19
CA GLU A 164 -4.17 -8.54 -1.66
C GLU A 164 -4.15 -8.60 -0.13
N GLN A 165 -3.00 -8.91 0.44
CA GLN A 165 -2.84 -9.01 1.89
C GLN A 165 -3.02 -7.68 2.61
N LEU A 166 -2.61 -6.57 1.98
CA LEU A 166 -2.74 -5.26 2.60
C LEU A 166 -4.17 -4.73 2.55
N PHE A 167 -4.86 -4.86 1.43
CA PHE A 167 -6.13 -4.18 1.20
C PHE A 167 -6.99 -4.76 0.07
N GLY A 168 -6.67 -5.96 -0.41
CA GLY A 168 -7.52 -6.67 -1.36
C GLY A 168 -8.91 -6.89 -0.75
N PRO A 169 -9.99 -6.65 -1.49
CA PRO A 169 -11.35 -6.74 -0.94
C PRO A 169 -11.81 -8.17 -0.62
N GLY A 170 -10.98 -9.19 -0.86
CA GLY A 170 -11.32 -10.60 -0.82
C GLY A 170 -12.18 -11.03 -2.01
N TRP A 171 -12.02 -12.27 -2.44
CA TRP A 171 -12.82 -12.85 -3.52
C TRP A 171 -12.84 -14.37 -3.47
N ASP A 172 -13.98 -14.90 -3.89
CA ASP A 172 -14.17 -16.31 -4.14
C ASP A 172 -13.81 -16.60 -5.60
N HIS A 173 -12.94 -17.58 -5.80
CA HIS A 173 -12.49 -18.00 -7.12
C HIS A 173 -13.46 -19.03 -7.70
N ARG A 174 -13.45 -19.16 -9.02
CA ARG A 174 -14.32 -20.12 -9.72
C ARG A 174 -14.04 -21.58 -9.32
N ASP A 175 -12.80 -21.87 -8.95
CA ASP A 175 -12.36 -23.19 -8.50
C ASP A 175 -12.74 -23.49 -7.03
N GLY A 176 -13.50 -22.60 -6.38
CA GLY A 176 -13.93 -22.75 -5.00
C GLY A 176 -12.89 -22.33 -3.97
N THR A 177 -11.67 -21.94 -4.39
CA THR A 177 -10.69 -21.36 -3.49
C THR A 177 -11.09 -19.92 -3.14
N ARG A 178 -10.53 -19.38 -2.05
CA ARG A 178 -10.84 -18.02 -1.58
C ARG A 178 -9.56 -17.26 -1.30
N THR A 179 -9.49 -16.03 -1.81
CA THR A 179 -8.54 -15.04 -1.32
C THR A 179 -9.21 -14.27 -0.19
N GLU A 180 -8.65 -14.39 1.01
CA GLU A 180 -9.13 -13.67 2.18
C GLU A 180 -8.99 -12.14 2.02
N ALA A 181 -9.83 -11.42 2.73
CA ALA A 181 -9.80 -9.97 2.75
C ALA A 181 -8.51 -9.46 3.41
N GLY A 182 -7.87 -8.46 2.80
CA GLY A 182 -6.65 -7.84 3.33
C GLY A 182 -6.90 -6.99 4.58
N MET A 183 -5.82 -6.61 5.27
CA MET A 183 -5.88 -5.88 6.56
C MET A 183 -6.73 -4.61 6.53
N LEU A 184 -6.70 -3.85 5.43
CA LEU A 184 -7.49 -2.63 5.23
C LEU A 184 -8.70 -2.83 4.32
N ALA A 185 -9.14 -4.07 4.05
CA ALA A 185 -10.28 -4.33 3.18
C ALA A 185 -11.57 -3.64 3.65
N ALA A 186 -11.84 -3.68 4.97
CA ALA A 186 -13.00 -3.03 5.58
C ALA A 186 -12.86 -1.50 5.68
N ARG A 187 -11.66 -0.95 5.51
CA ARG A 187 -11.41 0.48 5.62
C ARG A 187 -11.91 1.21 4.37
N THR A 188 -13.02 1.93 4.50
CA THR A 188 -13.66 2.67 3.40
C THR A 188 -13.87 4.14 3.71
N GLY A 189 -14.08 4.98 2.69
CA GLY A 189 -14.42 6.39 2.81
C GLY A 189 -13.22 7.34 2.78
N ARG A 190 -13.37 8.51 3.42
CA ARG A 190 -12.34 9.58 3.35
C ARG A 190 -11.00 9.10 3.90
N GLY A 191 -9.93 9.30 3.13
CA GLY A 191 -8.56 8.91 3.49
C GLY A 191 -8.24 7.42 3.31
N ALA A 192 -9.20 6.60 2.87
CA ALA A 192 -9.00 5.16 2.71
C ALA A 192 -7.94 4.82 1.65
N ALA A 193 -7.86 5.59 0.57
CA ALA A 193 -6.80 5.45 -0.44
C ALA A 193 -5.43 5.86 0.11
N THR A 194 -5.35 6.98 0.83
CA THR A 194 -4.13 7.46 1.49
C THR A 194 -3.60 6.44 2.50
N ASP A 195 -4.47 5.84 3.31
CA ASP A 195 -4.10 4.84 4.32
C ASP A 195 -3.47 3.60 3.65
N ARG A 196 -4.03 3.15 2.53
CA ARG A 196 -3.50 2.02 1.73
C ARG A 196 -2.16 2.36 1.09
N LEU A 197 -2.02 3.54 0.50
CA LEU A 197 -0.77 4.00 -0.12
C LEU A 197 0.36 4.07 0.92
N ALA A 198 0.06 4.64 2.09
CA ALA A 198 1.00 4.73 3.19
C ALA A 198 1.39 3.36 3.74
N LEU A 199 0.42 2.46 3.96
CA LEU A 199 0.71 1.11 4.44
C LEU A 199 1.57 0.34 3.44
N LEU A 200 1.28 0.42 2.14
CA LEU A 200 2.11 -0.18 1.09
C LEU A 200 3.55 0.34 1.14
N ALA A 201 3.72 1.65 1.19
CA ALA A 201 5.05 2.26 1.24
C ALA A 201 5.81 1.85 2.53
N LEU A 202 5.14 1.78 3.67
CA LEU A 202 5.73 1.31 4.93
C LEU A 202 6.16 -0.16 4.85
N VAL A 203 5.32 -1.05 4.33
CA VAL A 203 5.64 -2.48 4.18
C VAL A 203 6.84 -2.69 3.25
N LEU A 204 6.90 -1.96 2.14
CA LEU A 204 8.02 -2.06 1.19
C LEU A 204 9.33 -1.47 1.76
N GLN A 205 9.25 -0.52 2.70
CA GLN A 205 10.43 0.10 3.34
C GLN A 205 10.80 -0.53 4.68
N ALA A 206 9.97 -1.43 5.21
CA ALA A 206 10.25 -2.16 6.43
C ALA A 206 11.49 -3.06 6.24
N ARG A 207 12.15 -3.39 7.34
CA ARG A 207 13.17 -4.43 7.43
C ARG A 207 12.52 -5.80 7.66
N ALA A 208 13.32 -6.86 7.68
CA ALA A 208 12.82 -8.22 7.95
C ALA A 208 12.16 -8.35 9.34
N ASP A 209 12.58 -7.52 10.30
CA ASP A 209 12.01 -7.43 11.65
C ASP A 209 10.76 -6.51 11.73
N GLY A 210 10.23 -6.06 10.59
CA GLY A 210 9.07 -5.16 10.51
C GLY A 210 9.36 -3.69 10.83
N ARG A 211 10.60 -3.33 11.18
CA ARG A 211 10.95 -1.93 11.52
C ARG A 211 11.22 -1.10 10.27
N VAL A 212 10.66 0.11 10.23
CA VAL A 212 10.94 1.10 9.18
C VAL A 212 12.00 2.07 9.68
N ARG A 213 12.99 2.39 8.84
CA ARG A 213 13.97 3.44 9.16
C ARG A 213 13.28 4.79 9.08
N LEU A 214 13.28 5.54 10.18
CA LEU A 214 12.75 6.89 10.20
C LEU A 214 13.57 7.83 9.32
N CYS A 215 12.91 8.84 8.77
CA CYS A 215 13.55 9.84 7.92
C CYS A 215 14.62 10.64 8.69
N GLY A 216 15.74 10.91 8.03
CA GLY A 216 16.83 11.73 8.55
C GLY A 216 16.56 13.24 8.39
N GLY A 217 17.42 14.05 9.01
CA GLY A 217 17.35 15.52 8.96
C GLY A 217 16.45 16.15 10.02
N ALA A 218 16.32 17.47 9.95
CA ALA A 218 15.44 18.27 10.79
C ALA A 218 13.97 17.91 10.51
N VAL A 219 13.19 17.79 11.57
CA VAL A 219 11.75 17.51 11.53
C VAL A 219 11.07 18.39 12.56
N ASP A 220 9.83 18.80 12.27
CA ASP A 220 9.00 19.48 13.26
C ASP A 220 8.76 18.54 14.45
N THR A 221 9.28 18.93 15.61
CA THR A 221 9.19 18.16 16.86
C THR A 221 7.75 18.09 17.38
N ARG A 222 6.86 19.00 16.98
CA ARG A 222 5.45 19.02 17.38
C ARG A 222 4.65 17.88 16.77
N VAL A 223 5.02 17.46 15.55
CA VAL A 223 4.31 16.40 14.81
C VAL A 223 5.07 15.07 14.85
N GLY A 224 6.40 15.14 15.01
CA GLY A 224 7.24 13.99 15.26
C GLY A 224 7.77 13.31 14.00
N ARG A 225 8.89 12.60 14.18
CA ARG A 225 9.63 11.94 13.09
C ARG A 225 8.85 10.82 12.38
N PRO A 226 8.00 10.01 13.05
CA PRO A 226 7.17 9.04 12.36
C PRO A 226 6.24 9.68 11.31
N ALA A 227 5.55 10.76 11.67
CA ALA A 227 4.63 11.46 10.78
C ALA A 227 5.37 12.05 9.57
N ALA A 228 6.55 12.65 9.79
CA ALA A 228 7.40 13.14 8.72
C ALA A 228 7.93 12.01 7.82
N THR A 229 8.11 10.80 8.36
CA THR A 229 8.52 9.63 7.58
C THR A 229 7.40 9.20 6.64
N VAL A 230 6.18 9.03 7.15
CA VAL A 230 5.01 8.66 6.33
C VAL A 230 4.75 9.72 5.26
N ALA A 231 4.78 11.01 5.63
CA ALA A 231 4.60 12.11 4.70
C ALA A 231 5.58 12.05 3.51
N ARG A 232 6.87 11.85 3.77
CA ARG A 232 7.88 11.71 2.70
C ARG A 232 7.67 10.48 1.83
N LEU A 233 7.17 9.38 2.39
CA LEU A 233 6.92 8.15 1.64
C LEU A 233 5.78 8.27 0.63
N ILE A 234 4.77 9.09 0.93
CA ILE A 234 3.59 9.27 0.09
C ILE A 234 3.55 10.63 -0.64
N GLY A 235 4.63 11.44 -0.56
CA GLY A 235 4.68 12.77 -1.18
C GLY A 235 3.77 13.82 -0.53
N GLY A 236 3.35 13.61 0.71
CA GLY A 236 2.37 14.46 1.41
C GLY A 236 2.97 15.41 2.46
N SER A 237 2.11 16.19 3.10
CA SER A 237 2.49 17.05 4.23
C SER A 237 2.66 16.26 5.54
N VAL A 238 3.46 16.80 6.47
CA VAL A 238 3.71 16.15 7.78
C VAL A 238 2.41 15.96 8.58
N HIS A 239 1.48 16.91 8.52
CA HIS A 239 0.16 16.78 9.14
C HIS A 239 -0.71 15.70 8.48
N ALA A 240 -0.61 15.51 7.16
CA ALA A 240 -1.27 14.38 6.50
C ALA A 240 -0.68 13.06 7.00
N GLY A 241 0.66 12.96 7.11
CA GLY A 241 1.35 11.80 7.68
C GLY A 241 0.92 11.48 9.12
N ALA A 242 0.74 12.50 9.97
CA ALA A 242 0.26 12.30 11.34
C ALA A 242 -1.16 11.74 11.38
N ARG A 243 -2.07 12.27 10.55
CA ARG A 243 -3.44 11.76 10.45
C ARG A 243 -3.50 10.32 9.95
N VAL A 244 -2.61 9.95 9.03
CA VAL A 244 -2.49 8.56 8.54
C VAL A 244 -2.02 7.64 9.67
N LEU A 245 -0.97 8.02 10.40
CA LEU A 245 -0.47 7.23 11.52
C LEU A 245 -1.54 7.00 12.57
N ALA A 246 -2.28 8.03 12.95
CA ALA A 246 -3.37 7.91 13.93
C ALA A 246 -4.50 6.97 13.49
N ARG A 247 -4.65 6.70 12.18
CA ARG A 247 -5.66 5.77 11.65
C ARG A 247 -5.13 4.34 11.44
N LEU A 248 -3.81 4.17 11.36
CA LEU A 248 -3.18 2.86 11.15
C LEU A 248 -2.76 2.18 12.46
N GLN A 249 -2.85 2.90 13.59
CA GLN A 249 -2.65 2.39 14.95
C GLN A 249 -3.97 1.95 15.56
#